data_AF-A0A2V5ZQT3-F1
#
_entry.id   AF-A0A2V5ZQT3-F1
#
_cell.length_a   1.000
_cell.length_b   1.000
_cell.length_c   1.000
_cell.angle_alpha   90.00
_cell.angle_beta   90.00
_cell.angle_gamma   90.00
#
_symmetry.space_group_name_H-M   'P 1'
#
loop_
_entity.id
_entity.type
_entity.pdbx_description
1 polymer ?
#
loop_
_entity_poly.entity_id
_entity_poly.type
_entity_poly.pdbx_seq_one_letter_code
_entity_poly.pdbx_strand_id
1 'polypeptide(L)'
;MILKGKLYSASEALKLGLVDEVASREHLLDAARKKLSEGKRPESKIQSSKGKTPSAADPKSARARALGVIMTGATNPIDESLKLEVDAIVDLGKTESTQNLIRNFFLAEKYKKGTSKSQFAKVAHAAVIGAGVMGSGIAQWLSSRGVTVILRDVNREFLDRGLAHVEKIYNDAVKRGLMPEDKAKQGRSRIVCSTAPMELRDVQFIIEAASEKIDIKKEIFKELSMQAGPKTIIATNTSALPVSELARCTVSADHVIGLHFFNPVSRMKLVEVVVGKETAQETKERALAFTRQVAKVPVVVRDSPGFLVNRVLFPYLLDAAELFEAGVDAEKIDNALTRWGMPMGPLRLIDEIGIDVTVDIAATLEKAYGKRDRAAEILNKMREAKLLGRKSGAGFYKYEGREQSPNETLAQWRKGSAPKGDVDLANRLMFL
;
A
#
# COMPACT_ATOMS: atom_id res chain seq x y z
N MET A 1 -3.98 -16.29 -19.60
CA MET A 1 -4.21 -16.42 -18.14
C MET A 1 -2.88 -16.51 -17.39
N ILE A 2 -2.00 -17.43 -17.81
CA ILE A 2 -0.66 -17.66 -17.25
C ILE A 2 0.17 -16.37 -17.09
N LEU A 3 0.34 -15.56 -18.15
CA LEU A 3 1.20 -14.36 -18.11
C LEU A 3 0.82 -13.31 -17.05
N LYS A 4 -0.47 -13.24 -16.69
CA LYS A 4 -0.99 -12.27 -15.72
C LYS A 4 -0.94 -12.79 -14.27
N GLY A 5 -0.87 -14.11 -14.08
CA GLY A 5 -0.99 -14.73 -12.74
C GLY A 5 -2.28 -14.35 -12.00
N LYS A 6 -3.34 -13.96 -12.73
CA LYS A 6 -4.61 -13.50 -12.15
C LYS A 6 -5.39 -14.69 -11.59
N LEU A 7 -5.91 -14.55 -10.37
CA LEU A 7 -6.94 -15.44 -9.82
C LEU A 7 -8.31 -15.07 -10.40
N TYR A 8 -9.09 -16.07 -10.80
CA TYR A 8 -10.44 -15.89 -11.34
C TYR A 8 -11.46 -16.32 -10.30
N SER A 9 -12.54 -15.54 -10.17
CA SER A 9 -13.73 -15.97 -9.42
C SER A 9 -14.38 -17.20 -10.05
N ALA A 10 -15.18 -17.95 -9.30
CA ALA A 10 -15.89 -19.12 -9.83
C ALA A 10 -16.74 -18.77 -11.07
N SER A 11 -17.42 -17.63 -11.04
CA SER A 11 -18.22 -17.15 -12.18
C SER A 11 -17.37 -16.76 -13.40
N GLU A 12 -16.20 -16.16 -13.19
CA GLU A 12 -15.28 -15.85 -14.31
C GLU A 12 -14.69 -17.15 -14.88
N ALA A 13 -14.31 -18.09 -14.04
CA ALA A 13 -13.75 -19.38 -14.44
C ALA A 13 -14.75 -20.19 -15.28
N LEU A 14 -16.03 -20.20 -14.89
CA LEU A 14 -17.11 -20.85 -15.66
C LEU A 14 -17.26 -20.22 -17.04
N LYS A 15 -17.30 -18.88 -17.12
CA LYS A 15 -17.40 -18.15 -18.40
C LYS A 15 -16.20 -18.38 -19.31
N LEU A 16 -15.02 -18.62 -18.74
CA LEU A 16 -13.79 -18.91 -19.48
C LEU A 16 -13.64 -20.40 -19.85
N GLY A 17 -14.57 -21.26 -19.40
CA GLY A 17 -14.49 -22.70 -19.61
C GLY A 17 -13.38 -23.40 -18.82
N LEU A 18 -12.86 -22.76 -17.76
CA LEU A 18 -11.88 -23.37 -16.84
C LEU A 18 -12.53 -24.39 -15.90
N VAL A 19 -13.83 -24.21 -15.63
CA VAL A 19 -14.65 -25.13 -14.85
C VAL A 19 -15.95 -25.35 -15.61
N ASP A 20 -16.52 -26.54 -15.50
CA ASP A 20 -17.74 -26.92 -16.22
C ASP A 20 -19.02 -26.53 -15.47
N GLU A 21 -18.96 -26.44 -14.15
CA GLU A 21 -20.10 -26.14 -13.28
C GLU A 21 -19.64 -25.42 -12.00
N VAL A 22 -20.52 -24.60 -11.43
CA VAL A 22 -20.31 -23.92 -10.15
C VAL A 22 -21.46 -24.27 -9.21
N ALA A 23 -21.12 -24.81 -8.04
CA ALA A 23 -22.08 -25.19 -7.01
C ALA A 23 -21.79 -24.47 -5.68
N SER A 24 -22.79 -24.38 -4.81
CA SER A 24 -22.59 -23.94 -3.43
C SER A 24 -21.72 -24.95 -2.68
N ARG A 25 -21.09 -24.53 -1.58
CA ARG A 25 -20.25 -25.42 -0.76
C ARG A 25 -21.00 -26.67 -0.29
N GLU A 26 -22.29 -26.53 0.00
CA GLU A 26 -23.16 -27.60 0.51
C GLU A 26 -23.50 -28.61 -0.59
N HIS A 27 -23.66 -28.18 -1.84
CA HIS A 27 -24.04 -29.04 -2.97
C HIS A 27 -22.86 -29.51 -3.83
N LEU A 28 -21.63 -29.09 -3.51
CA LEU A 28 -20.45 -29.33 -4.34
C LEU A 28 -20.18 -30.83 -4.57
N LEU A 29 -20.33 -31.66 -3.53
CA LEU A 29 -20.09 -33.10 -3.62
C LEU A 29 -21.15 -33.80 -4.47
N ASP A 30 -22.40 -33.37 -4.37
CA ASP A 30 -23.50 -33.97 -5.12
C ASP A 30 -23.42 -33.61 -6.60
N ALA A 31 -23.10 -32.35 -6.92
CA ALA A 31 -22.83 -31.92 -8.29
C ALA A 31 -21.65 -32.71 -8.91
N ALA A 32 -20.56 -32.91 -8.15
CA ALA A 32 -19.42 -33.69 -8.61
C ALA A 32 -19.78 -35.17 -8.86
N ARG A 33 -20.55 -35.81 -7.96
CA ARG A 33 -21.02 -37.20 -8.15
C ARG A 33 -21.90 -37.33 -9.39
N LYS A 34 -22.82 -36.38 -9.60
CA LYS A 34 -23.65 -36.35 -10.80
C LYS A 34 -22.78 -36.25 -12.06
N LYS A 35 -21.81 -35.36 -12.10
CA LYS A 35 -20.88 -35.23 -13.24
C LYS A 35 -20.09 -36.50 -13.51
N LEU A 36 -19.63 -37.21 -12.48
CA LEU A 36 -18.94 -38.49 -12.66
C LEU A 36 -19.85 -39.55 -13.29
N SER A 37 -21.15 -39.55 -12.96
CA SER A 37 -22.13 -40.47 -13.56
C SER A 37 -22.40 -40.23 -15.04
N GLU A 38 -22.12 -39.01 -15.55
CA GLU A 38 -22.29 -38.64 -16.96
C GLU A 38 -21.15 -39.19 -17.86
N GLY A 39 -20.10 -39.77 -17.28
CA GLY A 39 -19.00 -40.41 -18.02
C GLY A 39 -17.81 -39.48 -18.35
N LYS A 40 -16.83 -40.00 -19.10
CA LYS A 40 -15.63 -39.24 -19.47
C LYS A 40 -15.96 -38.18 -20.53
N ARG A 41 -15.41 -36.98 -20.34
CA ARG A 41 -15.51 -35.88 -21.29
C ARG A 41 -14.87 -36.26 -22.64
N PRO A 42 -15.46 -35.89 -23.79
CA PRO A 42 -14.80 -35.98 -25.08
C PRO A 42 -13.54 -35.09 -25.10
N GLU A 43 -12.50 -35.51 -25.81
CA GLU A 43 -11.31 -34.69 -25.99
C GLU A 43 -11.65 -33.37 -26.69
N SER A 44 -11.27 -32.27 -26.06
CA SER A 44 -11.39 -30.93 -26.63
C SER A 44 -10.20 -30.67 -27.55
N LYS A 45 -10.44 -30.45 -28.85
CA LYS A 45 -9.40 -29.95 -29.75
C LYS A 45 -9.00 -28.54 -29.34
N ILE A 46 -7.70 -28.31 -29.11
CA ILE A 46 -7.15 -26.98 -28.84
C ILE A 46 -7.36 -26.13 -30.10
N GLN A 47 -8.20 -25.10 -30.01
CA GLN A 47 -8.35 -24.13 -31.10
C GLN A 47 -7.14 -23.19 -31.10
N SER A 48 -6.47 -23.06 -32.24
CA SER A 48 -5.37 -22.11 -32.39
C SER A 48 -5.90 -20.68 -32.27
N SER A 49 -5.49 -19.96 -31.22
CA SER A 49 -5.90 -18.57 -31.05
C SER A 49 -5.12 -17.67 -32.00
N LYS A 50 -5.79 -17.08 -33.00
CA LYS A 50 -5.25 -15.99 -33.85
C LYS A 50 -5.22 -14.65 -33.09
N GLY A 51 -4.57 -14.62 -31.92
CA GLY A 51 -4.42 -13.41 -31.11
C GLY A 51 -3.06 -12.75 -31.31
N LYS A 52 -2.97 -11.42 -31.12
CA LYS A 52 -1.69 -10.71 -31.07
C LYS A 52 -0.82 -11.28 -29.95
N THR A 53 0.35 -11.79 -30.31
CA THR A 53 1.39 -12.25 -29.37
C THR A 53 1.79 -11.10 -28.46
N PRO A 54 1.59 -11.19 -27.13
CA PRO A 54 2.03 -10.15 -26.22
C PRO A 54 3.56 -10.05 -26.25
N SER A 55 4.11 -8.88 -26.55
CA SER A 55 5.54 -8.64 -26.39
C SER A 55 5.88 -8.59 -24.89
N ALA A 56 6.82 -9.42 -24.44
CA ALA A 56 7.42 -9.30 -23.13
C ALA A 56 8.63 -8.35 -23.23
N ALA A 57 8.69 -7.33 -22.38
CA ALA A 57 9.75 -6.33 -22.38
C ALA A 57 11.15 -6.91 -22.11
N ASP A 58 11.23 -8.06 -21.42
CA ASP A 58 12.47 -8.79 -21.16
C ASP A 58 12.33 -10.25 -21.67
N PRO A 59 13.14 -10.67 -22.66
CA PRO A 59 13.17 -12.04 -23.18
C PRO A 59 13.49 -13.12 -22.14
N LYS A 60 14.19 -12.76 -21.05
CA LYS A 60 14.55 -13.67 -19.96
C LYS A 60 13.48 -13.75 -18.87
N SER A 61 12.43 -12.94 -18.96
CA SER A 61 11.34 -12.96 -17.99
C SER A 61 10.53 -14.26 -18.04
N ALA A 62 9.96 -14.65 -16.90
CA ALA A 62 9.03 -15.79 -16.81
C ALA A 62 7.85 -15.67 -17.78
N ARG A 63 7.40 -14.43 -18.07
CA ARG A 63 6.33 -14.17 -19.05
C ARG A 63 6.78 -14.49 -20.47
N ALA A 64 7.98 -14.07 -20.87
CA ALA A 64 8.53 -14.36 -22.19
C ALA A 64 8.74 -15.87 -22.38
N ARG A 65 9.34 -16.53 -21.38
CA ARG A 65 9.57 -17.98 -21.42
C ARG A 65 8.28 -18.78 -21.46
N ALA A 66 7.28 -18.44 -20.64
CA ALA A 66 5.97 -19.09 -20.67
C ALA A 66 5.28 -18.91 -22.04
N LEU A 67 5.39 -17.72 -22.65
CA LEU A 67 4.84 -17.47 -23.98
C LEU A 67 5.54 -18.30 -25.05
N GLY A 68 6.87 -18.41 -24.99
CA GLY A 68 7.65 -19.28 -25.89
C GLY A 68 7.21 -20.74 -25.78
N VAL A 69 7.10 -21.27 -24.57
CA VAL A 69 6.63 -22.66 -24.34
C VAL A 69 5.22 -22.86 -24.90
N ILE A 70 4.31 -21.92 -24.68
CA ILE A 70 2.93 -22.03 -25.21
C ILE A 70 2.92 -22.01 -26.74
N MET A 71 3.69 -21.13 -27.36
CA MET A 71 3.71 -21.00 -28.83
C MET A 71 4.35 -22.21 -29.51
N THR A 72 5.43 -22.74 -28.95
CA THR A 72 6.12 -23.92 -29.49
C THR A 72 5.37 -25.23 -29.15
N GLY A 73 4.89 -25.36 -27.91
CA GLY A 73 4.19 -26.57 -27.46
C GLY A 73 2.81 -26.76 -28.09
N ALA A 74 2.14 -25.68 -28.53
CA ALA A 74 0.81 -25.79 -29.14
C ALA A 74 0.77 -26.65 -30.41
N THR A 75 1.90 -26.83 -31.10
CA THR A 75 2.00 -27.63 -32.33
C THR A 75 2.68 -28.98 -32.12
N ASN A 76 3.20 -29.26 -30.93
CA ASN A 76 4.02 -30.44 -30.64
C ASN A 76 3.20 -31.51 -29.89
N PRO A 77 3.64 -32.78 -29.90
CA PRO A 77 3.12 -33.81 -29.01
C PRO A 77 3.15 -33.37 -27.54
N ILE A 78 2.22 -33.88 -26.73
CA ILE A 78 2.09 -33.51 -25.30
C ILE A 78 3.39 -33.76 -24.54
N ASP A 79 4.02 -34.92 -24.72
CA ASP A 79 5.24 -35.28 -24.00
C ASP A 79 6.42 -34.34 -24.33
N GLU A 80 6.52 -33.89 -25.57
CA GLU A 80 7.53 -32.90 -25.98
C GLU A 80 7.23 -31.53 -25.40
N SER A 81 5.96 -31.13 -25.39
CA SER A 81 5.51 -29.86 -24.81
C SER A 81 5.76 -29.80 -23.30
N LEU A 82 5.53 -30.91 -22.59
CA LEU A 82 5.83 -31.02 -21.16
C LEU A 82 7.33 -30.96 -20.88
N LYS A 83 8.17 -31.56 -21.73
CA LYS A 83 9.63 -31.42 -21.62
C LYS A 83 10.07 -29.95 -21.79
N LEU A 84 9.53 -29.25 -22.80
CA LEU A 84 9.80 -27.82 -23.00
C LEU A 84 9.38 -26.98 -21.79
N GLU A 85 8.25 -27.31 -21.16
CA GLU A 85 7.78 -26.64 -19.94
C GLU A 85 8.74 -26.88 -18.76
N VAL A 86 9.15 -28.13 -18.53
CA VAL A 86 10.10 -28.49 -17.46
C VAL A 86 11.43 -27.76 -17.64
N ASP A 87 12.01 -27.78 -18.84
CA ASP A 87 13.27 -27.10 -19.13
C ASP A 87 13.16 -25.60 -18.86
N ALA A 88 12.06 -24.98 -19.30
CA ALA A 88 11.81 -23.56 -19.04
C ALA A 88 11.68 -23.24 -17.55
N ILE A 89 11.01 -24.08 -16.77
CA ILE A 89 10.88 -23.91 -15.30
C ILE A 89 12.23 -24.06 -14.61
N VAL A 90 13.02 -25.07 -14.98
CA VAL A 90 14.35 -25.33 -14.42
C VAL A 90 15.28 -24.14 -14.70
N ASP A 91 15.28 -23.63 -15.92
CA ASP A 91 16.08 -22.46 -16.29
C ASP A 91 15.64 -21.20 -15.55
N LEU A 92 14.33 -20.96 -15.46
CA LEU A 92 13.79 -19.83 -14.71
C LEU A 92 14.16 -19.90 -13.23
N GLY A 93 14.16 -21.10 -12.64
CA GLY A 93 14.53 -21.33 -11.24
C GLY A 93 15.99 -20.96 -10.91
N LYS A 94 16.88 -20.97 -11.91
CA LYS A 94 18.29 -20.55 -11.76
C LYS A 94 18.47 -19.04 -11.81
N THR A 95 17.48 -18.29 -12.29
CA THR A 95 17.59 -16.82 -12.40
C THR A 95 17.46 -16.14 -11.03
N GLU A 96 18.24 -15.09 -10.83
CA GLU A 96 18.21 -14.29 -9.60
C GLU A 96 16.81 -13.69 -9.36
N SER A 97 16.15 -13.19 -10.41
CA SER A 97 14.80 -12.64 -10.36
C SER A 97 13.79 -13.63 -9.78
N THR A 98 13.82 -14.90 -10.22
CA THR A 98 12.92 -15.95 -9.70
C THR A 98 13.23 -16.26 -8.24
N GLN A 99 14.51 -16.41 -7.89
CA GLN A 99 14.93 -16.67 -6.51
C GLN A 99 14.51 -15.54 -5.56
N ASN A 100 14.67 -14.29 -5.99
CA ASN A 100 14.26 -13.10 -5.25
C ASN A 100 12.73 -13.02 -5.07
N LEU A 101 11.95 -13.35 -6.09
CA LEU A 101 10.49 -13.39 -6.00
C LEU A 101 9.98 -14.53 -5.09
N ILE A 102 10.60 -15.70 -5.15
CA ILE A 102 10.31 -16.84 -4.25
C ILE A 102 10.63 -16.44 -2.80
N ARG A 103 11.80 -15.84 -2.56
CA ARG A 103 12.18 -15.32 -1.25
C ARG A 103 11.15 -14.30 -0.75
N ASN A 104 10.75 -13.35 -1.59
CA ASN A 104 9.74 -12.35 -1.24
C ASN A 104 8.39 -12.99 -0.88
N PHE A 105 7.96 -14.02 -1.61
CA PHE A 105 6.75 -14.78 -1.29
C PHE A 105 6.82 -15.39 0.11
N PHE A 106 7.91 -16.12 0.42
CA PHE A 106 8.07 -16.74 1.74
C PHE A 106 8.21 -15.73 2.87
N LEU A 107 8.87 -14.58 2.62
CA LEU A 107 8.91 -13.48 3.58
C LEU A 107 7.50 -12.94 3.85
N ALA A 108 6.73 -12.66 2.80
CA ALA A 108 5.36 -12.17 2.95
C ALA A 108 4.47 -13.16 3.73
N GLU A 109 4.57 -14.46 3.43
CA GLU A 109 3.83 -15.51 4.16
C GLU A 109 4.25 -15.61 5.62
N LYS A 110 5.55 -15.51 5.92
CA LYS A 110 6.08 -15.48 7.29
C LYS A 110 5.48 -14.32 8.10
N TYR A 111 5.46 -13.11 7.54
CA TYR A 111 4.91 -11.94 8.25
C TYR A 111 3.39 -11.93 8.37
N LYS A 112 2.67 -12.51 7.39
CA LYS A 112 1.21 -12.72 7.46
C LYS A 112 0.80 -13.71 8.55
N LYS A 113 1.51 -14.83 8.71
CA LYS A 113 1.24 -15.82 9.76
C LYS A 113 1.67 -15.31 11.13
N GLY A 114 2.79 -14.60 11.18
CA GLY A 114 3.41 -14.18 12.44
C GLY A 114 4.11 -15.32 13.16
N THR A 115 4.83 -14.96 14.22
CA THR A 115 5.64 -15.89 15.02
C THR A 115 5.15 -16.02 16.47
N SER A 116 4.20 -15.18 16.90
CA SER A 116 3.69 -15.24 18.28
C SER A 116 2.79 -16.47 18.44
N LYS A 117 2.99 -17.19 19.54
CA LYS A 117 2.13 -18.28 20.00
C LYS A 117 0.94 -17.78 20.82
N SER A 118 0.99 -16.53 21.26
CA SER A 118 -0.05 -15.87 22.05
C SER A 118 -1.32 -15.73 21.22
N GLN A 119 -2.43 -16.25 21.73
CA GLN A 119 -3.75 -16.05 21.15
C GLN A 119 -4.40 -14.82 21.80
N PHE A 120 -4.76 -13.85 20.98
CA PHE A 120 -5.50 -12.67 21.43
C PHE A 120 -6.95 -12.74 20.96
N ALA A 121 -7.86 -12.23 21.78
CA ALA A 121 -9.25 -12.08 21.37
C ALA A 121 -9.35 -11.19 20.13
N LYS A 122 -10.28 -11.53 19.24
CA LYS A 122 -10.53 -10.77 18.00
C LYS A 122 -10.94 -9.34 18.35
N VAL A 123 -10.36 -8.37 17.66
CA VAL A 123 -10.77 -6.97 17.75
C VAL A 123 -12.10 -6.80 17.04
N ALA A 124 -13.15 -6.50 17.79
CA ALA A 124 -14.51 -6.25 17.31
C ALA A 124 -14.80 -4.75 17.20
N HIS A 125 -14.25 -3.93 18.10
CA HIS A 125 -14.52 -2.49 18.18
C HIS A 125 -13.22 -1.68 18.10
N ALA A 126 -13.19 -0.70 17.20
CA ALA A 126 -12.11 0.27 17.07
C ALA A 126 -12.67 1.70 17.02
N ALA A 127 -11.86 2.69 17.38
CA ALA A 127 -12.14 4.09 17.14
C ALA A 127 -11.05 4.68 16.24
N VAL A 128 -11.42 5.60 15.36
CA VAL A 128 -10.49 6.36 14.51
C VAL A 128 -10.74 7.84 14.79
N ILE A 129 -9.68 8.55 15.20
CA ILE A 129 -9.74 9.96 15.57
C ILE A 129 -9.16 10.80 14.44
N GLY A 130 -9.99 11.63 13.81
CA GLY A 130 -9.72 12.35 12.57
C GLY A 130 -10.40 11.67 11.38
N ALA A 131 -11.24 12.41 10.65
CA ALA A 131 -12.02 11.92 9.51
C ALA A 131 -11.46 12.37 8.15
N GLY A 132 -10.22 12.86 8.12
CA GLY A 132 -9.47 13.18 6.90
C GLY A 132 -9.21 11.95 6.02
N VAL A 133 -8.39 12.11 4.98
CA VAL A 133 -8.13 11.06 3.97
C VAL A 133 -7.67 9.73 4.60
N MET A 134 -6.72 9.80 5.54
CA MET A 134 -6.19 8.61 6.20
C MET A 134 -7.20 8.00 7.17
N GLY A 135 -7.79 8.81 8.05
CA GLY A 135 -8.76 8.29 9.03
C GLY A 135 -9.99 7.67 8.40
N SER A 136 -10.59 8.32 7.39
CA SER A 136 -11.70 7.72 6.63
C SER A 136 -11.29 6.44 5.90
N GLY A 137 -10.09 6.41 5.31
CA GLY A 137 -9.55 5.19 4.67
C GLY A 137 -9.27 4.05 5.65
N ILE A 138 -8.77 4.33 6.85
CA ILE A 138 -8.57 3.35 7.92
C ILE A 138 -9.93 2.82 8.39
N ALA A 139 -10.88 3.71 8.69
CA ALA A 139 -12.22 3.32 9.12
C ALA A 139 -12.92 2.41 8.10
N GLN A 140 -12.87 2.76 6.81
CA GLN A 140 -13.38 1.93 5.72
C GLN A 140 -12.71 0.56 5.67
N TRP A 141 -11.37 0.52 5.79
CA TRP A 141 -10.64 -0.73 5.70
C TRP A 141 -10.99 -1.66 6.86
N LEU A 142 -11.00 -1.13 8.09
CA LEU A 142 -11.37 -1.87 9.30
C LEU A 142 -12.80 -2.42 9.20
N SER A 143 -13.76 -1.61 8.77
CA SER A 143 -15.15 -2.01 8.67
C SER A 143 -15.40 -3.06 7.57
N SER A 144 -14.67 -2.99 6.45
CA SER A 144 -14.66 -4.04 5.42
C SER A 144 -14.14 -5.40 5.93
N ARG A 145 -13.41 -5.42 7.06
CA ARG A 145 -12.88 -6.62 7.73
C ARG A 145 -13.69 -7.02 8.97
N GLY A 146 -14.87 -6.44 9.14
CA GLY A 146 -15.82 -6.82 10.18
C GLY A 146 -15.55 -6.18 11.54
N VAL A 147 -14.76 -5.11 11.60
CA VAL A 147 -14.58 -4.30 12.82
C VAL A 147 -15.62 -3.19 12.82
N THR A 148 -16.32 -2.99 13.94
CA THR A 148 -17.19 -1.84 14.14
C THR A 148 -16.34 -0.63 14.51
N VAL A 149 -16.49 0.48 13.79
CA VAL A 149 -15.60 1.64 13.89
C VAL A 149 -16.38 2.87 14.32
N ILE A 150 -15.92 3.52 15.39
CA ILE A 150 -16.32 4.89 15.71
C ILE A 150 -15.38 5.84 14.97
N LEU A 151 -15.88 6.59 14.00
CA LEU A 151 -15.13 7.63 13.30
C LEU A 151 -15.45 8.98 13.94
N ARG A 152 -14.48 9.56 14.65
CA ARG A 152 -14.66 10.82 15.37
C ARG A 152 -13.85 11.94 14.72
N ASP A 153 -14.45 13.12 14.59
CA ASP A 153 -13.75 14.35 14.22
C ASP A 153 -14.39 15.53 14.95
N VAL A 154 -13.65 16.60 15.20
CA VAL A 154 -14.17 17.79 15.88
C VAL A 154 -15.13 18.60 15.00
N ASN A 155 -15.00 18.49 13.67
CA ASN A 155 -15.85 19.23 12.73
C ASN A 155 -16.72 18.27 11.90
N ARG A 156 -18.01 18.57 11.83
CA ARG A 156 -18.99 17.83 11.04
C ARG A 156 -18.64 17.77 9.56
N GLU A 157 -18.10 18.85 9.00
CA GLU A 157 -17.70 18.90 7.58
C GLU A 157 -16.58 17.90 7.25
N PHE A 158 -15.66 17.65 8.18
CA PHE A 158 -14.63 16.62 8.00
C PHE A 158 -15.25 15.22 8.04
N LEU A 159 -16.23 14.98 8.91
CA LEU A 159 -16.98 13.71 8.93
C LEU A 159 -17.73 13.48 7.63
N ASP A 160 -18.48 14.47 7.14
CA ASP A 160 -19.28 14.33 5.93
C ASP A 160 -18.38 14.06 4.71
N ARG A 161 -17.24 14.76 4.60
CA ARG A 161 -16.22 14.46 3.56
C ARG A 161 -15.59 13.08 3.74
N GLY A 162 -15.29 12.70 4.98
CA GLY A 162 -14.75 11.39 5.30
C GLY A 162 -15.72 10.27 4.89
N LEU A 163 -17.00 10.41 5.22
CA LEU A 163 -18.06 9.48 4.83
C LEU A 163 -18.25 9.41 3.30
N ALA A 164 -18.22 10.56 2.61
CA ALA A 164 -18.26 10.57 1.15
C ALA A 164 -17.05 9.82 0.54
N HIS A 165 -15.87 9.93 1.15
CA HIS A 165 -14.69 9.18 0.73
C HIS A 165 -14.83 7.67 1.01
N VAL A 166 -15.33 7.27 2.18
CA VAL A 166 -15.67 5.86 2.50
C VAL A 166 -16.62 5.29 1.46
N GLU A 167 -17.69 6.02 1.14
CA GLU A 167 -18.72 5.62 0.18
C GLU A 167 -18.13 5.40 -1.22
N LYS A 168 -17.29 6.34 -1.66
CA LYS A 168 -16.56 6.23 -2.93
C LYS A 168 -15.69 4.98 -2.98
N ILE A 169 -14.95 4.67 -1.92
CA ILE A 169 -14.07 3.48 -1.88
C ILE A 169 -14.90 2.18 -2.02
N TYR A 170 -16.03 2.08 -1.32
CA TYR A 170 -16.91 0.91 -1.45
C TYR A 170 -17.52 0.79 -2.84
N ASN A 171 -18.03 1.89 -3.40
CA ASN A 171 -18.60 1.91 -4.75
C ASN A 171 -17.57 1.52 -5.82
N ASP A 172 -16.33 2.03 -5.70
CA ASP A 172 -15.24 1.66 -6.59
C ASP A 172 -14.87 0.17 -6.46
N ALA A 173 -14.91 -0.39 -5.25
CA ALA A 173 -14.63 -1.81 -5.02
C ALA A 173 -15.73 -2.71 -5.64
N VAL A 174 -17.00 -2.34 -5.49
CA VAL A 174 -18.13 -3.06 -6.10
C VAL A 174 -18.08 -2.96 -7.61
N LYS A 175 -17.91 -1.75 -8.16
CA LYS A 175 -17.81 -1.52 -9.61
C LYS A 175 -16.69 -2.32 -10.26
N ARG A 176 -15.59 -2.55 -9.54
CA ARG A 176 -14.44 -3.34 -9.98
C ARG A 176 -14.60 -4.84 -9.74
N GLY A 177 -15.72 -5.29 -9.18
CA GLY A 177 -15.97 -6.70 -8.84
C GLY A 177 -15.08 -7.24 -7.73
N LEU A 178 -14.49 -6.36 -6.89
CA LEU A 178 -13.61 -6.77 -5.79
C LEU A 178 -14.40 -7.21 -4.55
N MET A 179 -15.66 -6.79 -4.43
CA MET A 179 -16.57 -7.22 -3.39
C MET A 179 -18.04 -7.15 -3.83
N PRO A 180 -18.91 -7.98 -3.24
CA PRO A 180 -20.37 -7.86 -3.40
C PRO A 180 -20.99 -6.61 -2.77
N GLU A 181 -22.12 -6.14 -3.30
CA GLU A 181 -22.86 -4.96 -2.82
C GLU A 181 -23.41 -5.13 -1.39
N ASP A 182 -23.92 -6.32 -1.04
CA ASP A 182 -24.40 -6.64 0.31
C ASP A 182 -23.28 -6.53 1.35
N LYS A 183 -22.07 -6.98 1.01
CA LYS A 183 -20.87 -6.83 1.85
C LYS A 183 -20.45 -5.38 1.99
N ALA A 184 -20.58 -4.58 0.93
CA ALA A 184 -20.31 -3.14 1.00
C ALA A 184 -21.30 -2.44 1.94
N LYS A 185 -22.60 -2.73 1.84
CA LYS A 185 -23.64 -2.24 2.77
C LYS A 185 -23.36 -2.62 4.23
N GLN A 186 -23.00 -3.88 4.49
CA GLN A 186 -22.60 -4.32 5.84
C GLN A 186 -21.39 -3.55 6.36
N GLY A 187 -20.37 -3.33 5.51
CA GLY A 187 -19.19 -2.57 5.87
C GLY A 187 -19.50 -1.10 6.22
N ARG A 188 -20.38 -0.44 5.47
CA ARG A 188 -20.86 0.92 5.76
C ARG A 188 -21.59 0.99 7.10
N SER A 189 -22.50 0.05 7.37
CA SER A 189 -23.30 0.02 8.61
C SER A 189 -22.48 -0.16 9.90
N ARG A 190 -21.21 -0.61 9.78
CA ARG A 190 -20.28 -0.75 10.89
C ARG A 190 -19.59 0.55 11.29
N ILE A 191 -19.72 1.62 10.51
CA ILE A 191 -19.10 2.91 10.81
C ILE A 191 -20.14 3.81 11.47
N VAL A 192 -19.83 4.26 12.68
CA VAL A 192 -20.63 5.21 13.45
C VAL A 192 -19.84 6.50 13.59
N CYS A 193 -20.43 7.63 13.20
CA CYS A 193 -19.76 8.93 13.26
C CYS A 193 -20.19 9.73 14.50
N SER A 194 -19.25 10.48 15.08
CA SER A 194 -19.56 11.40 16.17
C SER A 194 -18.65 12.64 16.14
N THR A 195 -19.21 13.79 16.51
CA THR A 195 -18.43 15.00 16.83
C THR A 195 -18.21 15.19 18.32
N ALA A 196 -19.02 14.55 19.16
CA ALA A 196 -18.97 14.70 20.60
C ALA A 196 -17.82 13.89 21.22
N PRO A 197 -17.13 14.42 22.24
CA PRO A 197 -16.34 13.63 23.16
C PRO A 197 -17.19 12.50 23.74
N MET A 198 -16.62 11.30 23.86
CA MET A 198 -17.32 10.13 24.41
C MET A 198 -16.36 9.17 25.06
N GLU A 199 -16.87 8.39 26.00
CA GLU A 199 -16.10 7.30 26.60
C GLU A 199 -15.89 6.18 25.56
N LEU A 200 -14.65 5.70 25.47
CA LEU A 200 -14.23 4.66 24.53
C LEU A 200 -13.84 3.38 25.30
N ARG A 201 -14.54 3.10 26.41
CA ARG A 201 -14.20 2.02 27.34
C ARG A 201 -14.31 0.61 26.72
N ASP A 202 -15.26 0.41 25.82
CA ASP A 202 -15.48 -0.87 25.13
C ASP A 202 -14.70 -1.01 23.81
N VAL A 203 -13.88 0.00 23.47
CA VAL A 203 -13.05 -0.01 22.27
C VAL A 203 -11.71 -0.69 22.58
N GLN A 204 -11.30 -1.64 21.75
CA GLN A 204 -10.05 -2.38 21.96
C GLN A 204 -8.84 -1.64 21.36
N PHE A 205 -9.05 -0.88 20.28
CA PHE A 205 -8.03 -0.07 19.60
C PHE A 205 -8.58 1.32 19.26
N ILE A 206 -7.86 2.36 19.67
CA ILE A 206 -8.08 3.72 19.20
C ILE A 206 -6.94 4.05 18.25
N ILE A 207 -7.23 4.59 17.06
CA ILE A 207 -6.22 4.95 16.05
C ILE A 207 -6.34 6.44 15.77
N GLU A 208 -5.36 7.20 16.22
CA GLU A 208 -5.24 8.62 15.96
C GLU A 208 -4.72 8.86 14.53
N ALA A 209 -5.46 9.65 13.74
CA ALA A 209 -5.19 10.00 12.35
C ALA A 209 -5.56 11.47 12.06
N ALA A 210 -5.34 12.35 13.05
CA ALA A 210 -5.50 13.79 12.96
C ALA A 210 -4.25 14.46 12.36
N SER A 211 -4.25 15.79 12.33
CA SER A 211 -3.18 16.61 11.74
C SER A 211 -1.80 16.28 12.31
N GLU A 212 -0.77 16.35 11.46
CA GLU A 212 0.63 16.05 11.81
C GLU A 212 1.30 17.20 12.58
N LYS A 213 0.66 17.66 13.66
CA LYS A 213 1.19 18.68 14.58
C LYS A 213 1.35 18.06 15.97
N ILE A 214 2.56 18.13 16.52
CA ILE A 214 2.89 17.46 17.78
C ILE A 214 2.00 17.94 18.94
N ASP A 215 1.74 19.24 19.05
CA ASP A 215 0.96 19.79 20.17
C ASP A 215 -0.49 19.32 20.13
N ILE A 216 -1.10 19.32 18.93
CA ILE A 216 -2.46 18.79 18.72
C ILE A 216 -2.52 17.31 19.08
N LYS A 217 -1.54 16.50 18.65
CA LYS A 217 -1.53 15.07 18.98
C LYS A 217 -1.32 14.85 20.48
N LYS A 218 -0.48 15.64 21.16
CA LYS A 218 -0.32 15.55 22.62
C LYS A 218 -1.63 15.83 23.35
N GLU A 219 -2.39 16.84 22.92
CA GLU A 219 -3.72 17.14 23.47
C GLU A 219 -4.69 15.97 23.26
N ILE A 220 -4.77 15.44 22.04
CA ILE A 220 -5.58 14.26 21.72
C ILE A 220 -5.19 13.08 22.61
N PHE A 221 -3.90 12.78 22.75
CA PHE A 221 -3.43 11.66 23.57
C PHE A 221 -3.77 11.83 25.06
N LYS A 222 -3.69 13.04 25.60
CA LYS A 222 -4.15 13.33 26.97
C LYS A 222 -5.64 13.06 27.13
N GLU A 223 -6.46 13.54 26.19
CA GLU A 223 -7.92 13.33 26.20
C GLU A 223 -8.27 11.85 26.11
N LEU A 224 -7.71 11.15 25.11
CA LEU A 224 -7.94 9.72 24.90
C LEU A 224 -7.49 8.89 26.10
N SER A 225 -6.41 9.28 26.77
CA SER A 225 -5.93 8.60 27.96
C SER A 225 -6.93 8.62 29.12
N MET A 226 -7.86 9.57 29.16
CA MET A 226 -8.93 9.64 30.16
C MET A 226 -10.21 8.93 29.71
N GLN A 227 -10.45 8.84 28.40
CA GLN A 227 -11.66 8.26 27.80
C GLN A 227 -11.53 6.75 27.50
N ALA A 228 -10.30 6.27 27.31
CA ALA A 228 -10.00 4.89 26.96
C ALA A 228 -10.17 3.94 28.15
N GLY A 229 -10.56 2.70 27.87
CA GLY A 229 -10.59 1.65 28.87
C GLY A 229 -9.16 1.26 29.31
N PRO A 230 -8.98 0.66 30.50
CA PRO A 230 -7.66 0.32 31.03
C PRO A 230 -6.89 -0.70 30.18
N LYS A 231 -7.56 -1.44 29.29
CA LYS A 231 -6.95 -2.43 28.37
C LYS A 231 -6.95 -1.98 26.91
N THR A 232 -7.41 -0.76 26.63
CA THR A 232 -7.51 -0.19 25.29
C THR A 232 -6.13 0.22 24.82
N ILE A 233 -5.77 -0.16 23.58
CA ILE A 233 -4.52 0.27 22.96
C ILE A 233 -4.76 1.59 22.24
N ILE A 234 -3.94 2.60 22.52
CA ILE A 234 -3.97 3.89 21.83
C ILE A 234 -2.84 3.89 20.79
N ALA A 235 -3.23 3.85 19.52
CA ALA A 235 -2.32 3.85 18.39
C ALA A 235 -2.30 5.22 17.69
N THR A 236 -1.15 5.61 17.13
CA THR A 236 -1.03 6.77 16.23
C THR A 236 -0.67 6.33 14.81
N ASN A 237 -1.30 6.95 13.82
CA ASN A 237 -0.99 6.86 12.39
C ASN A 237 -0.02 7.97 11.95
N THR A 238 0.68 8.64 12.88
CA THR A 238 1.74 9.60 12.52
C THR A 238 2.75 8.97 11.55
N SER A 239 3.33 9.78 10.68
CA SER A 239 4.30 9.35 9.67
C SER A 239 5.75 9.66 10.06
N ALA A 240 5.96 10.55 11.03
CA ALA A 240 7.31 10.95 11.44
C ALA A 240 7.45 11.37 12.92
N LEU A 241 6.37 11.60 13.66
CA LEU A 241 6.47 12.08 15.05
C LEU A 241 6.85 10.94 16.00
N PRO A 242 7.66 11.20 17.04
CA PRO A 242 8.07 10.17 17.99
C PRO A 242 6.90 9.63 18.80
N VAL A 243 6.67 8.32 18.72
CA VAL A 243 5.59 7.63 19.47
C VAL A 243 5.82 7.72 20.97
N SER A 244 7.08 7.64 21.41
CA SER A 244 7.45 7.72 22.82
C SER A 244 7.12 9.10 23.43
N GLU A 245 7.17 10.17 22.63
CA GLU A 245 6.81 11.52 23.09
C GLU A 245 5.30 11.65 23.32
N LEU A 246 4.49 11.05 22.45
CA LEU A 246 3.03 10.97 22.61
C LEU A 246 2.65 10.07 23.79
N ALA A 247 3.35 8.94 23.97
CA ALA A 247 3.09 7.99 25.04
C ALA A 247 3.22 8.62 26.44
N ARG A 248 4.22 9.49 26.63
CA ARG A 248 4.45 10.23 27.90
C ARG A 248 3.34 11.19 28.30
N CYS A 249 2.43 11.51 27.38
CA CYS A 249 1.27 12.35 27.65
C CYS A 249 0.07 11.55 28.18
N THR A 250 0.20 10.23 28.32
CA THR A 250 -0.87 9.32 28.76
C THR A 250 -0.58 8.72 30.13
N VAL A 251 -1.61 8.26 30.83
CA VAL A 251 -1.47 7.54 32.12
C VAL A 251 -0.98 6.10 31.96
N SER A 252 -1.09 5.53 30.76
CA SER A 252 -0.70 4.15 30.44
C SER A 252 0.14 4.14 29.15
N ALA A 253 1.34 4.70 29.24
CA ALA A 253 2.29 4.80 28.12
C ALA A 253 2.66 3.43 27.52
N ASP A 254 2.54 2.36 28.30
CA ASP A 254 2.76 0.98 27.91
C ASP A 254 1.71 0.43 26.94
N HIS A 255 0.51 1.04 26.90
CA HIS A 255 -0.55 0.75 25.93
C HIS A 255 -0.51 1.65 24.68
N VAL A 256 0.52 2.48 24.52
CA VAL A 256 0.69 3.35 23.36
C VAL A 256 1.61 2.71 22.32
N ILE A 257 1.23 2.80 21.04
CA ILE A 257 2.00 2.24 19.92
C ILE A 257 1.80 3.04 18.62
N GLY A 258 2.70 2.94 17.64
CA GLY A 258 2.43 3.43 16.29
C GLY A 258 1.85 2.33 15.40
N LEU A 259 0.80 2.68 14.66
CA LEU A 259 0.24 1.89 13.56
C LEU A 259 0.21 2.76 12.31
N HIS A 260 1.35 2.87 11.62
CA HIS A 260 1.48 3.72 10.45
C HIS A 260 0.99 2.97 9.20
N PHE A 261 -0.21 3.33 8.75
CA PHE A 261 -0.81 2.91 7.49
C PHE A 261 -0.34 3.80 6.34
N PHE A 262 -0.32 3.25 5.13
CA PHE A 262 0.10 3.97 3.93
C PHE A 262 -1.07 4.27 3.01
N ASN A 263 -1.09 5.47 2.43
CA ASN A 263 -2.08 5.90 1.45
C ASN A 263 -1.80 5.26 0.07
N PRO A 264 -2.81 4.73 -0.66
CA PRO A 264 -4.17 4.42 -0.24
C PRO A 264 -4.26 3.19 0.65
N VAL A 265 -4.97 3.32 1.78
CA VAL A 265 -5.10 2.25 2.78
C VAL A 265 -5.68 0.99 2.17
N SER A 266 -6.58 1.06 1.19
CA SER A 266 -7.15 -0.12 0.52
C SER A 266 -6.18 -0.89 -0.36
N ARG A 267 -5.08 -0.27 -0.79
CA ARG A 267 -4.09 -0.85 -1.73
C ARG A 267 -2.80 -1.25 -1.03
N MET A 268 -2.34 -0.43 -0.09
CA MET A 268 -1.08 -0.66 0.61
C MET A 268 -1.25 -1.78 1.64
N LYS A 269 -0.40 -2.81 1.54
CA LYS A 269 -0.46 -3.98 2.43
C LYS A 269 0.30 -3.77 3.73
N LEU A 270 1.37 -2.98 3.67
CA LEU A 270 2.27 -2.74 4.79
C LEU A 270 1.58 -1.87 5.85
N VAL A 271 1.84 -2.18 7.11
CA VAL A 271 1.64 -1.29 8.26
C VAL A 271 2.91 -1.36 9.10
N GLU A 272 3.52 -0.23 9.38
CA GLU A 272 4.63 -0.16 10.32
C GLU A 272 4.06 -0.18 11.75
N VAL A 273 4.48 -1.17 12.53
CA VAL A 273 4.15 -1.30 13.95
C VAL A 273 5.31 -0.70 14.73
N VAL A 274 5.17 0.57 15.09
CA VAL A 274 6.23 1.37 15.71
C VAL A 274 6.19 1.19 17.21
N VAL A 275 7.26 0.61 17.75
CA VAL A 275 7.39 0.31 19.17
C VAL A 275 8.13 1.47 19.85
N GLY A 276 7.41 2.18 20.72
CA GLY A 276 7.96 3.22 21.59
C GLY A 276 8.80 2.62 22.71
N LYS A 277 9.53 3.47 23.45
CA LYS A 277 10.39 3.02 24.56
C LYS A 277 9.58 2.38 25.69
N GLU A 278 8.42 2.95 25.98
CA GLU A 278 7.53 2.55 27.07
C GLU A 278 6.55 1.43 26.65
N THR A 279 6.36 1.18 25.34
CA THR A 279 5.38 0.21 24.81
C THR A 279 5.61 -1.21 25.36
N ALA A 280 4.59 -1.78 26.02
CA ALA A 280 4.66 -3.14 26.54
C ALA A 280 4.76 -4.20 25.42
N GLN A 281 5.40 -5.32 25.75
CA GLN A 281 5.49 -6.48 24.86
C GLN A 281 4.09 -6.98 24.45
N GLU A 282 3.13 -7.03 25.38
CA GLU A 282 1.76 -7.44 25.09
C GLU A 282 1.07 -6.49 24.10
N THR A 283 1.21 -5.17 24.29
CA THR A 283 0.70 -4.14 23.36
C THR A 283 1.22 -4.37 21.94
N LYS A 284 2.53 -4.61 21.81
CA LYS A 284 3.15 -4.93 20.51
C LYS A 284 2.56 -6.20 19.91
N GLU A 285 2.43 -7.28 20.67
CA GLU A 285 1.90 -8.54 20.16
C GLU A 285 0.42 -8.45 19.75
N ARG A 286 -0.39 -7.73 20.53
CA ARG A 286 -1.79 -7.43 20.21
C ARG A 286 -1.90 -6.59 18.94
N ALA A 287 -1.05 -5.57 18.78
CA ALA A 287 -1.01 -4.75 17.56
C ALA A 287 -0.63 -5.59 16.33
N LEU A 288 0.38 -6.46 16.45
CA LEU A 288 0.75 -7.39 15.37
C LEU A 288 -0.39 -8.34 15.00
N ALA A 289 -1.12 -8.87 15.98
CA ALA A 289 -2.29 -9.71 15.76
C ALA A 289 -3.43 -8.93 15.08
N PHE A 290 -3.70 -7.71 15.54
CA PHE A 290 -4.71 -6.84 14.97
C PHE A 290 -4.40 -6.46 13.51
N THR A 291 -3.17 -6.06 13.20
CA THR A 291 -2.74 -5.76 11.83
C THR A 291 -2.96 -6.97 10.89
N ARG A 292 -2.65 -8.18 11.34
CA ARG A 292 -2.92 -9.41 10.56
C ARG A 292 -4.41 -9.70 10.43
N GLN A 293 -5.19 -9.52 11.51
CA GLN A 293 -6.64 -9.69 11.50
C GLN A 293 -7.29 -8.85 10.39
N VAL A 294 -6.81 -7.62 10.19
CA VAL A 294 -7.32 -6.71 9.16
C VAL A 294 -6.65 -6.92 7.79
N ALA A 295 -6.01 -8.07 7.57
CA ALA A 295 -5.35 -8.46 6.32
C ALA A 295 -4.26 -7.46 5.85
N LYS A 296 -3.54 -6.87 6.81
CA LYS A 296 -2.31 -6.10 6.58
C LYS A 296 -1.08 -6.91 6.99
N VAL A 297 0.07 -6.51 6.47
CA VAL A 297 1.37 -7.11 6.76
C VAL A 297 2.10 -6.19 7.74
N PRO A 298 2.23 -6.60 9.02
CA PRO A 298 2.94 -5.79 9.99
C PRO A 298 4.46 -5.91 9.80
N VAL A 299 5.16 -4.78 9.89
CA VAL A 299 6.62 -4.74 10.06
C VAL A 299 6.93 -3.99 11.35
N VAL A 300 7.64 -4.66 12.27
CA VAL A 300 8.03 -4.06 13.54
C VAL A 300 9.18 -3.10 13.29
N VAL A 301 9.03 -1.86 13.76
CA VAL A 301 10.05 -0.83 13.69
C VAL A 301 10.21 -0.18 15.05
N ARG A 302 11.42 0.29 15.36
CA ARG A 302 11.65 1.09 16.57
C ARG A 302 11.23 2.53 16.30
N ASP A 303 10.82 3.20 17.36
CA ASP A 303 10.53 4.63 17.32
C ASP A 303 11.79 5.43 16.97
N SER A 304 11.80 6.02 15.77
CA SER A 304 12.82 6.93 15.26
C SER A 304 12.21 7.82 14.18
N PRO A 305 12.69 9.07 14.00
CA PRO A 305 12.15 9.97 12.98
C PRO A 305 12.05 9.33 11.58
N GLY A 306 10.84 9.35 11.01
CA GLY A 306 10.53 8.73 9.70
C GLY A 306 10.51 7.19 9.68
N PHE A 307 10.58 6.54 10.84
CA PHE A 307 10.52 5.09 11.02
C PHE A 307 11.47 4.33 10.09
N LEU A 308 10.95 3.38 9.30
CA LEU A 308 11.73 2.65 8.30
C LEU A 308 11.45 3.20 6.90
N VAL A 309 10.19 3.27 6.48
CA VAL A 309 9.85 3.58 5.08
C VAL A 309 10.25 5.02 4.72
N ASN A 310 9.79 6.02 5.47
CA ASN A 310 10.09 7.42 5.13
C ASN A 310 11.57 7.73 5.29
N ARG A 311 12.23 7.17 6.31
CA ARG A 311 13.67 7.34 6.54
C ARG A 311 14.55 6.83 5.39
N VAL A 312 14.09 5.81 4.66
CA VAL A 312 14.79 5.26 3.47
C VAL A 312 14.31 5.94 2.19
N LEU A 313 13.02 6.26 2.09
CA LEU A 313 12.42 6.83 0.88
C LEU A 313 12.85 8.28 0.63
N PHE A 314 12.95 9.10 1.67
CA PHE A 314 13.14 10.54 1.48
C PHE A 314 14.51 10.92 0.93
N PRO A 315 15.65 10.33 1.37
CA PRO A 315 16.94 10.57 0.70
C PRO A 315 16.85 10.35 -0.82
N TYR A 316 16.24 9.24 -1.25
CA TYR A 316 16.00 8.94 -2.67
C TYR A 316 15.18 10.01 -3.40
N LEU A 317 14.12 10.54 -2.77
CA LEU A 317 13.27 11.58 -3.37
C LEU A 317 13.97 12.94 -3.41
N LEU A 318 14.67 13.29 -2.34
CA LEU A 318 15.37 14.57 -2.22
C LEU A 318 16.52 14.65 -3.21
N ASP A 319 17.30 13.58 -3.37
CA ASP A 319 18.36 13.49 -4.38
C ASP A 319 17.80 13.64 -5.81
N ALA A 320 16.61 13.08 -6.09
CA ALA A 320 15.97 13.26 -7.38
C ALA A 320 15.57 14.72 -7.63
N ALA A 321 15.07 15.41 -6.60
CA ALA A 321 14.75 16.83 -6.68
C ALA A 321 16.02 17.69 -6.83
N GLU A 322 17.13 17.33 -6.18
CA GLU A 322 18.43 17.98 -6.37
C GLU A 322 18.98 17.79 -7.79
N LEU A 323 18.86 16.59 -8.36
CA LEU A 323 19.24 16.32 -9.75
C LEU A 323 18.43 17.17 -10.75
N PHE A 324 17.13 17.32 -10.49
CA PHE A 324 16.28 18.20 -11.29
C PHE A 324 16.69 19.67 -11.15
N GLU A 325 16.94 20.13 -9.91
CA GLU A 325 17.45 21.48 -9.64
C GLU A 325 18.80 21.74 -10.33
N ALA A 326 19.65 20.72 -10.43
CA ALA A 326 20.94 20.77 -11.13
C ALA A 326 20.84 20.72 -12.66
N GLY A 327 19.63 20.59 -13.23
CA GLY A 327 19.38 20.71 -14.66
C GLY A 327 19.05 19.41 -15.39
N VAL A 328 18.89 18.27 -14.70
CA VAL A 328 18.45 17.02 -15.33
C VAL A 328 16.95 17.04 -15.55
N ASP A 329 16.49 16.66 -16.75
CA ASP A 329 15.06 16.67 -17.06
C ASP A 329 14.26 15.65 -16.25
N ALA A 330 13.05 16.05 -15.87
CA ALA A 330 12.18 15.24 -15.00
C ALA A 330 11.89 13.86 -15.61
N GLU A 331 11.56 13.82 -16.92
CA GLU A 331 11.33 12.56 -17.61
C GLU A 331 12.57 11.68 -17.67
N LYS A 332 13.78 12.26 -17.77
CA LYS A 332 15.02 11.47 -17.78
C LYS A 332 15.22 10.78 -16.44
N ILE A 333 14.98 11.48 -15.33
CA ILE A 333 15.05 10.95 -13.96
C ILE A 333 13.98 9.85 -13.77
N ASP A 334 12.72 10.17 -14.04
CA ASP A 334 11.61 9.24 -13.80
C ASP A 334 11.67 8.00 -14.70
N ASN A 335 12.07 8.15 -15.97
CA ASN A 335 12.24 7.02 -16.89
C ASN A 335 13.42 6.13 -16.51
N ALA A 336 14.52 6.70 -15.98
CA ALA A 336 15.64 5.89 -15.52
C ALA A 336 15.21 4.94 -14.39
N LEU A 337 14.45 5.44 -13.41
CA LEU A 337 14.07 4.66 -12.24
C LEU A 337 12.92 3.68 -12.54
N THR A 338 12.00 4.04 -13.42
CA THR A 338 10.97 3.09 -13.88
C THR A 338 11.54 1.97 -14.74
N ARG A 339 12.56 2.24 -15.57
CA ARG A 339 13.32 1.19 -16.28
C ARG A 339 14.13 0.31 -15.33
N TRP A 340 14.69 0.89 -14.28
CA TRP A 340 15.41 0.15 -13.25
C TRP A 340 14.50 -0.83 -12.49
N GLY A 341 13.23 -0.46 -12.30
CA GLY A 341 12.21 -1.35 -11.74
C GLY A 341 11.25 -0.69 -10.75
N MET A 342 11.38 0.61 -10.49
CA MET A 342 10.46 1.33 -9.63
C MET A 342 9.06 1.43 -10.26
N PRO A 343 7.98 1.28 -9.47
CA PRO A 343 6.61 1.37 -9.98
C PRO A 343 6.23 2.79 -10.44
N MET A 344 6.95 3.80 -9.97
CA MET A 344 6.75 5.22 -10.27
C MET A 344 8.08 5.94 -10.18
N GLY A 345 8.30 6.91 -11.06
CA GLY A 345 9.48 7.78 -10.99
C GLY A 345 9.44 8.68 -9.74
N PRO A 346 10.60 9.08 -9.21
CA PRO A 346 10.69 9.81 -7.95
C PRO A 346 10.00 11.17 -7.99
N LEU A 347 10.12 11.93 -9.09
CA LEU A 347 9.54 13.27 -9.15
C LEU A 347 8.03 13.21 -9.26
N ARG A 348 7.50 12.28 -10.07
CA ARG A 348 6.07 11.99 -10.06
C ARG A 348 5.58 11.50 -8.70
N LEU A 349 6.38 10.72 -7.97
CA LEU A 349 6.03 10.27 -6.64
C LEU A 349 5.96 11.44 -5.65
N ILE A 350 6.88 12.41 -5.73
CA ILE A 350 6.79 13.66 -4.95
C ILE A 350 5.49 14.40 -5.26
N ASP A 351 5.09 14.52 -6.53
CA ASP A 351 3.84 15.18 -6.91
C ASP A 351 2.59 14.46 -6.38
N GLU A 352 2.60 13.12 -6.30
CA GLU A 352 1.50 12.33 -5.74
C GLU A 352 1.45 12.42 -4.19
N ILE A 353 2.61 12.53 -3.52
CA ILE A 353 2.69 12.80 -2.07
C ILE A 353 2.25 14.24 -1.76
N GLY A 354 2.68 15.18 -2.60
CA GLY A 354 2.55 16.62 -2.41
C GLY A 354 3.87 17.26 -1.98
N ILE A 355 4.21 18.40 -2.59
CA ILE A 355 5.48 19.12 -2.34
C ILE A 355 5.53 19.66 -0.91
N ASP A 356 4.43 20.23 -0.40
CA ASP A 356 4.32 20.70 0.97
C ASP A 356 4.59 19.59 2.00
N VAL A 357 3.94 18.44 1.83
CA VAL A 357 4.16 17.26 2.68
C VAL A 357 5.61 16.77 2.58
N THR A 358 6.18 16.81 1.38
CA THR A 358 7.56 16.39 1.15
C THR A 358 8.54 17.30 1.90
N VAL A 359 8.33 18.62 1.84
CA VAL A 359 9.16 19.60 2.56
C VAL A 359 9.00 19.46 4.08
N ASP A 360 7.78 19.22 4.58
CA ASP A 360 7.54 19.06 6.03
C ASP A 360 8.22 17.80 6.59
N ILE A 361 8.18 16.69 5.84
CA ILE A 361 8.89 15.46 6.24
C ILE A 361 10.40 15.64 6.12
N ALA A 362 10.89 16.27 5.06
CA ALA A 362 12.32 16.58 4.90
C ALA A 362 12.83 17.45 6.06
N ALA A 363 12.10 18.49 6.47
CA ALA A 363 12.47 19.32 7.62
C ALA A 363 12.50 18.52 8.94
N THR A 364 11.61 17.53 9.10
CA THR A 364 11.61 16.64 10.27
C THR A 364 12.83 15.71 10.27
N LEU A 365 13.18 15.17 9.10
CA LEU A 365 14.33 14.28 8.93
C LEU A 365 15.66 15.04 9.00
N GLU A 366 15.77 16.24 8.44
CA GLU A 366 16.96 17.08 8.53
C GLU A 366 17.30 17.43 9.98
N LYS A 367 16.29 17.72 10.83
CA LYS A 367 16.51 17.92 12.27
C LYS A 367 17.12 16.70 12.96
N ALA A 368 16.83 15.50 12.47
CA ALA A 368 17.29 14.25 13.07
C ALA A 368 18.60 13.72 12.48
N TYR A 369 18.83 13.92 11.18
CA TYR A 369 19.88 13.27 10.39
C TYR A 369 20.80 14.26 9.65
N GLY A 370 20.51 15.56 9.72
CA GLY A 370 21.31 16.63 9.14
C GLY A 370 21.15 16.77 7.62
N LYS A 371 22.23 17.25 6.99
CA LYS A 371 22.23 17.70 5.58
C LYS A 371 21.72 16.65 4.58
N ARG A 372 21.88 15.36 4.87
CA ARG A 372 21.44 14.26 4.00
C ARG A 372 19.94 14.32 3.66
N ASP A 373 19.13 14.83 4.59
CA ASP A 373 17.67 14.87 4.44
C ASP A 373 17.16 16.31 4.21
N ARG A 374 18.04 17.21 3.77
CA ARG A 374 17.69 18.61 3.45
C ARG A 374 16.88 18.67 2.17
N ALA A 375 15.78 19.42 2.19
CA ALA A 375 15.00 19.68 0.98
C ALA A 375 15.78 20.55 -0.02
N ALA A 376 15.79 20.16 -1.30
CA ALA A 376 16.27 20.99 -2.40
C ALA A 376 15.53 22.34 -2.42
N GLU A 377 16.21 23.43 -2.78
CA GLU A 377 15.62 24.78 -2.71
C GLU A 377 14.42 24.93 -3.64
N ILE A 378 14.44 24.23 -4.78
CA ILE A 378 13.31 24.21 -5.71
C ILE A 378 12.00 23.75 -5.06
N LEU A 379 12.04 22.81 -4.13
CA LEU A 379 10.84 22.33 -3.42
C LEU A 379 10.22 23.43 -2.55
N ASN A 380 11.05 24.26 -1.92
CA ASN A 380 10.59 25.42 -1.15
C ASN A 380 9.94 26.48 -2.07
N LYS A 381 10.56 26.79 -3.21
CA LYS A 381 10.00 27.71 -4.21
C LYS A 381 8.67 27.21 -4.77
N MET A 382 8.57 25.91 -5.05
CA MET A 382 7.33 25.27 -5.51
C MET A 382 6.22 25.35 -4.47
N ARG A 383 6.55 25.13 -3.19
CA ARG A 383 5.60 25.28 -2.08
C ARG A 383 5.06 26.70 -1.99
N GLU A 384 5.93 27.71 -2.07
CA GLU A 384 5.55 29.13 -2.05
C GLU A 384 4.67 29.51 -3.24
N ALA A 385 4.98 28.97 -4.42
CA ALA A 385 4.19 29.16 -5.65
C ALA A 385 2.90 28.32 -5.70
N LYS A 386 2.57 27.55 -4.65
CA LYS A 386 1.41 26.65 -4.57
C LYS A 386 1.39 25.56 -5.67
N LEU A 387 2.56 25.18 -6.17
CA LEU A 387 2.75 24.02 -7.05
C LEU A 387 2.90 22.76 -6.18
N LEU A 388 1.78 22.31 -5.63
CA LEU A 388 1.71 21.23 -4.63
C LEU A 388 1.52 19.83 -5.23
N GLY A 389 1.71 19.66 -6.53
CA GLY A 389 1.65 18.37 -7.22
C GLY A 389 0.25 18.02 -7.69
N ARG A 390 -0.12 16.74 -7.60
CA ARG A 390 -1.37 16.22 -8.17
C ARG A 390 -2.60 16.89 -7.58
N LYS A 391 -2.56 17.27 -6.30
CA LYS A 391 -3.68 17.90 -5.59
C LYS A 391 -3.96 19.35 -6.00
N SER A 392 -2.95 20.07 -6.52
CA SER A 392 -3.10 21.42 -7.07
C SER A 392 -3.16 21.44 -8.59
N GLY A 393 -3.04 20.29 -9.25
CA GLY A 393 -2.99 20.16 -10.70
C GLY A 393 -1.61 20.46 -11.32
N ALA A 394 -0.61 20.84 -10.52
CA ALA A 394 0.74 21.12 -10.99
C ALA A 394 1.81 20.98 -9.89
N GLY A 395 2.93 20.37 -10.25
CA GLY A 395 4.16 20.21 -9.47
C GLY A 395 5.35 20.10 -10.43
N PHE A 396 6.16 19.03 -10.35
CA PHE A 396 7.15 18.70 -11.38
C PHE A 396 6.50 18.43 -12.75
N TYR A 397 5.28 17.93 -12.72
CA TYR A 397 4.42 17.75 -13.88
C TYR A 397 3.16 18.62 -13.77
N LYS A 398 2.58 18.99 -14.91
CA LYS A 398 1.22 19.52 -15.01
C LYS A 398 0.24 18.37 -15.21
N TYR A 399 -0.93 18.45 -14.60
CA TYR A 399 -1.91 17.38 -14.59
C TYR A 399 -3.25 17.83 -15.17
N GLU A 400 -3.62 17.25 -16.31
CA GLU A 400 -4.89 17.48 -16.98
C GLU A 400 -5.68 16.16 -16.98
N GLY A 401 -6.49 15.97 -15.93
CA GLY A 401 -7.19 14.72 -15.70
C GLY A 401 -6.23 13.55 -15.50
N ARG A 402 -6.10 12.68 -16.51
CA ARG A 402 -5.17 11.53 -16.51
C ARG A 402 -3.85 11.81 -17.22
N GLU A 403 -3.80 12.86 -18.03
CA GLU A 403 -2.61 13.23 -18.77
C GLU A 403 -1.66 14.01 -17.87
N GLN A 404 -0.37 13.86 -18.15
CA GLN A 404 0.68 14.59 -17.48
C GLN A 404 1.73 15.05 -18.49
N SER A 405 2.26 16.25 -18.29
CA SER A 405 3.34 16.82 -19.09
C SER A 405 4.37 17.49 -18.18
N PRO A 406 5.65 17.55 -18.56
CA PRO A 406 6.67 18.25 -17.78
C PRO A 406 6.28 19.70 -17.51
N ASN A 407 6.56 20.18 -16.30
CA ASN A 407 6.27 21.57 -15.95
C ASN A 407 7.43 22.50 -16.34
N GLU A 408 7.38 23.02 -17.56
CA GLU A 408 8.41 23.94 -18.10
C GLU A 408 8.58 25.24 -17.29
N THR A 409 7.58 25.66 -16.50
CA THR A 409 7.69 26.88 -15.69
C THR A 409 8.72 26.74 -14.56
N LEU A 410 9.19 25.52 -14.28
CA LEU A 410 10.23 25.26 -13.29
C LEU A 410 11.65 25.54 -13.82
N ALA A 411 11.83 25.70 -15.14
CA ALA A 411 13.14 25.94 -15.74
C ALA A 411 13.85 27.17 -15.15
N GLN A 412 13.10 28.22 -14.82
CA GLN A 412 13.60 29.45 -14.18
C GLN A 412 14.20 29.25 -12.78
N TRP A 413 13.94 28.11 -12.13
CA TRP A 413 14.47 27.81 -10.79
C TRP A 413 15.59 26.78 -10.80
N ARG A 414 15.98 26.27 -11.98
CA ARG A 414 17.14 25.39 -12.13
C ARG A 414 18.44 26.18 -11.99
N LYS A 415 19.45 25.62 -11.31
CA LYS A 415 20.72 26.28 -10.96
C LYS A 415 21.89 25.96 -11.88
N GLY A 416 21.74 24.98 -12.78
CA GLY A 416 22.84 24.52 -13.62
C GLY A 416 22.40 23.98 -14.98
N SER A 417 23.38 23.80 -15.87
CA SER A 417 23.26 22.91 -17.02
C SER A 417 23.49 21.47 -16.56
N ALA A 418 22.78 20.52 -17.18
CA ALA A 418 22.85 19.11 -16.80
C ALA A 418 24.31 18.63 -16.62
N PRO A 419 24.63 17.84 -15.57
CA PRO A 419 25.99 17.38 -15.31
C PRO A 419 26.63 16.79 -16.56
N LYS A 420 27.87 17.22 -16.88
CA LYS A 420 28.62 16.74 -18.04
C LYS A 420 29.03 15.28 -17.82
N GLY A 421 28.42 14.35 -18.56
CA GLY A 421 28.71 12.91 -18.55
C GLY A 421 27.45 12.05 -18.50
N ASP A 422 27.55 10.79 -18.91
CA ASP A 422 26.50 9.79 -18.69
C ASP A 422 26.46 9.42 -17.20
N VAL A 423 25.74 10.23 -16.41
CA VAL A 423 25.45 9.88 -15.03
C VAL A 423 24.49 8.70 -15.05
N ASP A 424 24.90 7.57 -14.47
CA ASP A 424 23.99 6.48 -14.14
C ASP A 424 23.04 6.94 -13.03
N LEU A 425 21.91 7.53 -13.45
CA LEU A 425 20.90 8.09 -12.57
C LEU A 425 20.32 7.03 -11.64
N ALA A 426 20.20 5.78 -12.11
CA ALA A 426 19.67 4.70 -11.30
C ALA A 426 20.68 4.32 -10.21
N ASN A 427 21.96 4.18 -10.55
CA ASN A 427 22.98 3.88 -9.55
C ASN A 427 23.08 4.99 -8.50
N ARG A 428 23.07 6.26 -8.94
CA ARG A 428 23.09 7.40 -8.03
C ARG A 428 21.91 7.42 -7.08
N LEU A 429 20.70 7.22 -7.57
CA LEU A 429 19.50 7.32 -6.72
C LEU A 429 19.26 6.08 -5.85
N MET A 430 19.80 4.92 -6.23
CA MET A 430 19.56 3.66 -5.50
C MET A 430 20.65 3.27 -4.51
N PHE A 431 21.89 3.68 -4.75
CA PHE A 431 23.05 3.16 -4.02
C PHE A 431 24.03 4.21 -3.48
N LEU A 432 24.01 5.43 -4.02
CA LEU A 432 24.81 6.56 -3.55
C LEU A 432 23.93 7.50 -2.71
#